data_AF-A0A935HKN7-F1
#
_entry.id   AF-A0A935HKN7-F1
#
_cell.length_a   1.000
_cell.length_b   1.000
_cell.length_c   1.000
_cell.angle_alpha   90.00
_cell.angle_beta   90.00
_cell.angle_gamma   90.00
#
_symmetry.space_group_name_H-M   'P 1'
#
loop_
_entity.id
_entity.type
_entity.pdbx_description
1 polymer ?
#
loop_
_entity_poly.entity_id
_entity_poly.type
_entity_poly.pdbx_seq_one_letter_code
_entity_poly.pdbx_strand_id
1 'polypeptide(L)'
;MVDDELIEDMRSYHCTQNNLEYKPISKKEPDCRSLRITSYLNVLKQIVEKQIDNLKKLDFSSGSNLRKFFEMLPMPSPQRKLFDKMLTEEDETIQLKMQNRLREQVVAGSIDVNIMAKVDNQQYTKDGGKMPEEFSDALSALRGFANSDLSSSVIISAGYNPKLFTYFEQFSDFYPNENSTFKKKIILKVSDFRSAAVQGKILAKKGLWVSEFRVESGLNCGGHAFATEGILLGPILEEFKNNRKQLQQELFDLCNEQ
;
A
#
# COMPACT_ATOMS: atom_id res chain seq x y z
N MET A 1 0.07 -5.86 12.96
CA MET A 1 -1.39 -5.78 13.01
C MET A 1 -1.69 -4.75 14.08
N VAL A 2 -2.29 -3.64 13.68
CA VAL A 2 -2.73 -2.62 14.63
C VAL A 2 -4.11 -3.04 15.11
N ASP A 3 -4.36 -2.91 16.40
CA ASP A 3 -5.68 -3.10 16.99
C ASP A 3 -6.72 -2.21 16.29
N ASP A 4 -7.88 -2.75 15.92
CA ASP A 4 -8.92 -1.98 15.25
C ASP A 4 -9.53 -0.90 16.15
N GLU A 5 -9.38 -1.02 17.47
CA GLU A 5 -9.71 0.03 18.42
C GLU A 5 -8.82 1.25 18.23
N LEU A 6 -7.51 1.04 18.11
CA LEU A 6 -6.58 2.13 17.85
C LEU A 6 -6.84 2.78 16.48
N ILE A 7 -7.22 1.98 15.48
CA ILE A 7 -7.61 2.50 14.15
C ILE A 7 -8.83 3.40 14.26
N GLU A 8 -9.82 3.03 15.07
CA GLU A 8 -11.02 3.83 15.30
C GLU A 8 -10.72 5.12 16.07
N ASP A 9 -9.87 5.07 17.09
CA ASP A 9 -9.41 6.25 17.84
C ASP A 9 -8.66 7.22 16.92
N MET A 10 -7.77 6.69 16.08
CA MET A 10 -7.07 7.48 15.06
C MET A 10 -8.03 8.09 14.05
N ARG A 11 -9.06 7.35 13.61
CA ARG A 11 -10.10 7.88 12.72
C ARG A 11 -10.86 9.04 13.37
N SER A 12 -11.26 8.89 14.63
CA SER A 12 -11.92 9.95 15.41
C SER A 12 -11.07 11.22 15.48
N TYR A 13 -9.78 11.06 15.84
CA TYR A 13 -8.83 12.16 15.91
C TYR A 13 -8.70 12.88 14.56
N HIS A 14 -8.44 12.14 13.48
CA HIS A 14 -8.24 12.72 12.16
C HIS A 14 -9.51 13.38 11.60
N CYS A 15 -10.69 12.81 11.84
CA CYS A 15 -11.95 13.44 11.45
C CYS A 15 -12.14 14.78 12.16
N THR A 16 -11.90 14.81 13.47
CA THR A 16 -12.02 16.03 14.28
C THR A 16 -11.06 17.11 13.81
N GLN A 17 -9.77 16.77 13.60
CA GLN A 17 -8.77 17.74 13.14
C GLN A 17 -9.04 18.31 11.73
N ASN A 18 -9.77 17.56 10.89
CA ASN A 18 -10.02 17.95 9.50
C ASN A 18 -11.45 18.41 9.23
N ASN A 19 -12.28 18.55 10.28
CA ASN A 19 -13.70 18.89 10.20
C ASN A 19 -14.49 17.94 9.26
N LEU A 20 -14.23 16.64 9.38
CA LEU A 20 -14.95 15.59 8.66
C LEU A 20 -16.05 14.99 9.54
N GLU A 21 -17.13 14.52 8.92
CA GLU A 21 -18.20 13.83 9.64
C GLU A 21 -17.67 12.53 10.26
N TYR A 22 -17.90 12.37 11.56
CA TYR A 22 -17.49 11.19 12.30
C TYR A 22 -18.71 10.51 12.93
N LYS A 23 -18.98 9.28 12.47
CA LYS A 23 -19.90 8.35 13.11
C LYS A 23 -19.08 7.19 13.69
N PRO A 24 -19.11 6.95 15.02
CA PRO A 24 -18.36 5.86 15.63
C PRO A 24 -18.93 4.50 15.20
N ILE A 25 -18.04 3.55 14.93
CA ILE A 25 -18.40 2.16 14.61
C ILE A 25 -18.26 1.35 15.89
N SER A 26 -19.39 0.84 16.39
CA SER A 26 -19.43 0.08 17.64
C SER A 26 -18.78 -1.28 17.48
N LYS A 27 -18.09 -1.78 18.51
CA LYS A 27 -17.61 -3.18 18.58
C LYS A 27 -18.72 -4.21 18.45
N LYS A 28 -19.97 -3.79 18.69
CA LYS A 28 -21.17 -4.66 18.59
C LYS A 28 -21.69 -4.77 17.16
N GLU A 29 -21.24 -3.91 16.25
CA GLU A 29 -21.65 -3.98 14.86
C GLU A 29 -21.07 -5.23 14.19
N PRO A 30 -21.86 -5.93 13.36
CA PRO A 30 -21.34 -6.99 12.52
C PRO A 30 -20.19 -6.44 11.67
N ASP A 31 -19.09 -7.19 11.61
CA ASP A 31 -17.90 -6.84 10.83
C ASP A 31 -17.23 -5.50 11.21
N CYS A 32 -17.36 -5.07 12.47
CA CYS A 32 -16.85 -3.77 12.93
C CYS A 32 -15.37 -3.53 12.60
N ARG A 33 -14.51 -4.55 12.69
CA ARG A 33 -13.08 -4.43 12.34
C ARG A 33 -12.87 -4.04 10.87
N SER A 34 -13.50 -4.74 9.94
CA SER A 34 -13.39 -4.44 8.51
C SER A 34 -13.94 -3.04 8.21
N LEU A 35 -15.08 -2.68 8.82
CA LEU A 35 -15.70 -1.36 8.65
C LEU A 35 -14.82 -0.22 9.18
N ARG A 36 -14.20 -0.39 10.35
CA ARG A 36 -13.26 0.57 10.94
C ARG A 36 -12.04 0.78 10.05
N ILE A 37 -11.44 -0.31 9.57
CA ILE A 37 -10.29 -0.27 8.64
C ILE A 37 -10.68 0.45 7.35
N THR A 38 -11.80 0.06 6.72
CA THR A 38 -12.30 0.69 5.50
C THR A 38 -12.49 2.20 5.69
N SER A 39 -13.22 2.58 6.74
CA SER A 39 -13.56 3.98 7.02
C SER A 39 -12.32 4.81 7.32
N TYR A 40 -11.35 4.26 8.05
CA TYR A 40 -10.10 4.95 8.34
C TYR A 40 -9.26 5.19 7.08
N LEU A 41 -9.12 4.16 6.23
CA LEU A 41 -8.38 4.29 4.96
C LEU A 41 -9.02 5.33 4.03
N ASN A 42 -10.35 5.40 3.99
CA ASN A 42 -11.08 6.40 3.20
C ASN A 42 -10.90 7.82 3.77
N VAL A 43 -10.89 7.99 5.10
CA VAL A 43 -10.57 9.27 5.75
C VAL A 43 -9.15 9.72 5.40
N LEU A 44 -8.16 8.82 5.47
CA LEU A 44 -6.78 9.15 5.09
C LEU A 44 -6.69 9.58 3.63
N LYS A 45 -7.37 8.87 2.71
CA LYS A 45 -7.45 9.25 1.30
C LYS A 45 -7.95 10.68 1.13
N GLN A 46 -9.10 11.01 1.73
CA GLN A 46 -9.70 12.34 1.64
C GLN A 46 -8.77 13.44 2.18
N ILE A 47 -8.08 13.18 3.29
CA ILE A 47 -7.15 14.14 3.89
C ILE A 47 -5.97 14.39 2.94
N VAL A 48 -5.36 13.33 2.40
CA VAL A 48 -4.21 13.44 1.49
C VAL A 48 -4.60 14.15 0.19
N GLU A 49 -5.74 13.81 -0.40
CA GLU A 49 -6.26 14.47 -1.61
C GLU A 49 -6.47 15.97 -1.38
N LYS A 50 -7.12 16.34 -0.26
CA LYS A 50 -7.30 17.74 0.13
C LYS A 50 -5.98 18.47 0.34
N GLN A 51 -4.98 17.82 0.95
CA GLN A 51 -3.65 18.41 1.14
C GLN A 51 -2.93 18.66 -0.19
N ILE A 52 -3.02 17.72 -1.13
CA ILE A 52 -2.43 17.86 -2.47
C ILE A 52 -3.14 18.97 -3.27
N ASP A 53 -4.46 19.04 -3.22
CA ASP A 53 -5.23 20.10 -3.89
C ASP A 53 -4.90 21.48 -3.33
N ASN A 54 -4.71 21.59 -2.01
CA ASN A 54 -4.28 22.83 -1.38
C ASN A 54 -2.84 23.19 -1.77
N LEU A 55 -1.93 22.21 -1.84
CA LEU A 55 -0.54 22.41 -2.26
C LEU A 55 -0.48 22.96 -3.71
N LYS A 56 -1.29 22.41 -4.62
CA LYS A 56 -1.37 22.86 -6.03
C LYS A 56 -1.84 24.30 -6.18
N LYS A 57 -2.67 24.81 -5.27
CA LYS A 57 -3.19 26.18 -5.29
C LYS A 57 -2.18 27.22 -4.83
N LEU A 58 -1.09 26.81 -4.18
CA LEU A 58 -0.04 27.74 -3.76
C LEU A 58 0.69 28.33 -4.97
N ASP A 59 1.33 29.47 -4.74
CA ASP A 59 2.21 30.11 -5.71
C ASP A 59 3.62 29.48 -5.68
N PHE A 60 4.45 29.91 -6.63
CA PHE A 60 5.86 29.54 -6.73
C PHE A 60 6.80 30.59 -6.09
N SER A 61 6.28 31.42 -5.18
CA SER A 61 7.07 32.43 -4.49
C SER A 61 8.09 31.78 -3.54
N SER A 62 9.13 32.54 -3.20
CA SER A 62 10.15 32.08 -2.25
C SER A 62 9.51 31.76 -0.89
N GLY A 63 9.80 30.57 -0.36
CA GLY A 63 9.25 30.10 0.93
C GLY A 63 7.94 29.33 0.84
N SER A 64 7.22 29.38 -0.28
CA SER A 64 6.01 28.57 -0.53
C SER A 64 6.32 27.07 -0.46
N ASN A 65 5.39 26.29 0.09
CA ASN A 65 5.52 24.84 0.17
C ASN A 65 5.54 24.17 -1.22
N LEU A 66 4.84 24.75 -2.20
CA LEU A 66 4.87 24.23 -3.57
C LEU A 66 6.24 24.41 -4.21
N ARG A 67 6.88 25.55 -3.98
CA ARG A 67 8.26 25.78 -4.42
C ARG A 67 9.23 24.81 -3.74
N LYS A 68 9.17 24.70 -2.42
CA LYS A 68 9.99 23.76 -1.64
C LYS A 68 9.85 22.32 -2.13
N PHE A 69 8.64 21.90 -2.50
CA PHE A 69 8.40 20.58 -3.09
C PHE A 69 9.30 20.35 -4.33
N PHE A 70 9.33 21.28 -5.28
CA PHE A 70 10.19 21.16 -6.47
C PHE A 70 11.68 21.37 -6.17
N GLU A 71 12.02 22.10 -5.11
CA GLU A 71 13.41 22.24 -4.59
C GLU A 71 13.98 20.97 -3.98
N MET A 72 13.13 20.14 -3.37
CA MET A 72 13.55 18.85 -2.83
C MET A 72 13.63 17.74 -3.88
N LEU A 73 13.16 17.97 -5.12
CA LEU A 73 13.26 16.97 -6.17
C LEU A 73 14.72 16.81 -6.64
N PRO A 74 15.17 15.58 -6.93
CA PRO A 74 16.51 15.35 -7.47
C PRO A 74 16.74 16.12 -8.78
N MET A 75 17.92 16.71 -8.95
CA MET A 75 18.36 17.41 -10.16
C MET A 75 18.10 16.68 -11.50
N PRO A 76 18.32 15.34 -11.62
CA PRO A 76 18.05 14.67 -12.89
C PRO A 76 16.55 14.57 -13.24
N SER A 77 15.64 14.83 -12.29
CA SER A 77 14.20 14.66 -12.52
C SER A 77 13.66 15.64 -13.57
N PRO A 78 12.80 15.17 -14.50
CA PRO A 78 12.17 16.03 -15.51
C PRO A 78 11.39 17.20 -14.90
N GLN A 79 10.72 16.96 -13.77
CA GLN A 79 9.96 17.95 -13.02
C GLN A 79 10.86 19.06 -12.49
N ARG A 80 12.02 18.70 -11.92
CA ARG A 80 13.01 19.67 -11.43
C ARG A 80 13.56 20.53 -12.56
N LYS A 81 13.92 19.92 -13.69
CA LYS A 81 14.41 20.66 -14.88
C LYS A 81 13.38 21.65 -15.42
N LEU A 82 12.10 21.24 -15.48
CA LEU A 82 11.01 22.13 -15.91
C LEU A 82 10.81 23.28 -14.92
N PHE A 83 10.89 23.00 -13.63
CA PHE A 83 10.81 24.01 -12.57
C PHE A 83 11.95 25.03 -12.66
N ASP A 84 13.19 24.59 -12.80
CA ASP A 84 14.34 25.48 -12.92
C ASP A 84 14.23 26.38 -14.16
N LYS A 85 13.76 25.83 -15.29
CA LYS A 85 13.47 26.61 -16.50
C LYS A 85 12.37 27.65 -16.28
N MET A 86 11.29 27.27 -15.58
CA MET A 86 10.19 28.18 -15.25
C MET A 86 10.65 29.37 -14.42
N LEU A 87 11.61 29.18 -13.50
CA LEU A 87 12.16 30.27 -12.67
C LEU A 87 12.95 31.31 -13.47
N THR A 88 13.53 30.94 -14.62
CA THR A 88 14.32 31.84 -15.47
C THR A 88 13.56 32.34 -16.70
N GLU A 89 12.29 31.96 -16.86
CA GLU A 89 11.46 32.35 -18.00
C GLU A 89 10.98 33.80 -17.84
N GLU A 90 11.20 34.62 -18.86
CA GLU A 90 10.85 36.06 -18.86
C GLU A 90 9.45 36.30 -19.45
N ASP A 91 8.98 35.43 -20.36
CA ASP A 91 7.63 35.54 -20.91
C ASP A 91 6.60 35.00 -19.90
N GLU A 92 5.78 35.91 -19.35
CA GLU A 92 4.77 35.59 -18.35
C GLU A 92 3.74 34.54 -18.83
N THR A 93 3.39 34.55 -20.12
CA THR A 93 2.43 33.59 -20.69
C THR A 93 3.04 32.19 -20.75
N ILE A 94 4.30 32.08 -21.14
CA ILE A 94 5.03 30.82 -21.16
C ILE A 94 5.26 30.34 -19.73
N GLN A 95 5.68 31.22 -18.83
CA GLN A 95 5.91 30.90 -17.42
C GLN A 95 4.64 30.34 -16.77
N LEU A 96 3.48 30.97 -17.00
CA LEU A 96 2.18 30.50 -16.48
C LEU A 96 1.82 29.11 -17.02
N LYS A 97 2.07 28.83 -18.31
CA LYS A 97 1.88 27.49 -18.88
C LYS A 97 2.78 26.45 -18.20
N MET A 98 4.05 26.79 -17.91
CA MET A 98 4.95 25.89 -17.20
C MET A 98 4.48 25.64 -15.76
N GLN A 99 4.02 26.68 -15.05
CA GLN A 99 3.46 26.56 -13.70
C GLN A 99 2.27 25.61 -13.66
N ASN A 100 1.34 25.72 -14.61
CA ASN A 100 0.17 24.84 -14.68
C ASN A 100 0.58 23.39 -14.95
N ARG A 101 1.52 23.17 -15.88
CA ARG A 101 2.07 21.83 -16.13
C ARG A 101 2.77 21.23 -14.92
N LEU A 102 3.49 22.05 -14.13
CA LEU A 102 4.12 21.61 -12.89
C LEU A 102 3.06 21.21 -11.85
N ARG A 103 1.98 21.99 -11.70
CA ARG A 103 0.87 21.67 -10.78
C ARG A 103 0.20 20.33 -11.11
N GLU A 104 0.04 20.02 -12.40
CA GLU A 104 -0.52 18.74 -12.85
C GLU A 104 0.35 17.54 -12.45
N GLN A 105 1.67 17.74 -12.31
CA GLN A 105 2.62 16.69 -11.95
C GLN A 105 2.72 16.46 -10.43
N VAL A 106 2.13 17.33 -9.61
CA VAL A 106 2.02 17.11 -8.17
C VAL A 106 0.95 16.05 -7.94
N VAL A 107 1.35 14.86 -7.53
CA VAL A 107 0.42 13.75 -7.26
C VAL A 107 0.67 13.20 -5.87
N ALA A 108 -0.40 12.70 -5.24
CA ALA A 108 -0.29 11.99 -3.97
C ALA A 108 0.55 10.71 -4.15
N GLY A 109 1.33 10.36 -3.12
CA GLY A 109 1.87 9.00 -3.00
C GLY A 109 0.78 7.98 -2.68
N SER A 110 1.13 6.69 -2.68
CA SER A 110 0.20 5.62 -2.30
C SER A 110 0.07 5.47 -0.79
N ILE A 111 -1.13 5.11 -0.33
CA ILE A 111 -1.39 4.67 1.04
C ILE A 111 -1.34 3.15 1.05
N ASP A 112 -0.15 2.58 1.23
CA ASP A 112 0.02 1.13 1.28
C ASP A 112 -0.29 0.59 2.69
N VAL A 113 -0.86 -0.62 2.77
CA VAL A 113 -1.26 -1.26 4.03
C VAL A 113 -0.47 -2.54 4.26
N ASN A 114 0.08 -2.75 5.46
CA ASN A 114 0.78 -3.99 5.81
C ASN A 114 -0.06 -4.90 6.71
N ILE A 115 -0.28 -6.14 6.27
CA ILE A 115 -0.94 -7.20 7.03
C ILE A 115 0.10 -8.28 7.38
N MET A 116 0.17 -8.64 8.66
CA MET A 116 1.02 -9.76 9.11
C MET A 116 0.21 -11.04 9.04
N ALA A 117 0.54 -11.93 8.10
CA ALA A 117 -0.28 -13.10 7.76
C ALA A 117 -0.45 -14.10 8.90
N LYS A 118 0.58 -14.27 9.75
CA LYS A 118 0.58 -15.24 10.86
C LYS A 118 -0.01 -14.72 12.17
N VAL A 119 -0.22 -13.41 12.28
CA VAL A 119 -0.89 -12.82 13.45
C VAL A 119 -2.37 -12.72 13.11
N ASP A 120 -3.03 -13.88 13.07
CA ASP A 120 -4.40 -14.03 12.60
C ASP A 120 -5.23 -14.76 13.65
N ASN A 121 -5.86 -14.01 14.55
CA ASN A 121 -6.64 -14.59 15.63
C ASN A 121 -8.05 -14.94 15.15
N GLN A 122 -8.52 -16.10 15.58
CA GLN A 122 -9.91 -16.51 15.39
C GLN A 122 -10.82 -15.67 16.29
N GLN A 123 -11.91 -15.15 15.72
CA GLN A 123 -12.92 -14.40 16.46
C GLN A 123 -14.06 -15.30 16.95
N TYR A 124 -14.67 -14.89 18.07
CA TYR A 124 -15.75 -15.60 18.74
C TYR A 124 -16.94 -14.67 18.93
N THR A 125 -18.14 -15.23 18.78
CA THR A 125 -19.40 -14.59 19.13
C THR A 125 -19.48 -14.38 20.65
N LYS A 126 -20.39 -13.51 21.09
CA LYS A 126 -20.61 -13.24 22.53
C LYS A 126 -20.98 -14.50 23.32
N ASP A 127 -21.64 -15.45 22.68
CA ASP A 127 -22.06 -16.71 23.27
C ASP A 127 -20.94 -17.77 23.27
N GLY A 128 -19.72 -17.39 22.87
CA GLY A 128 -18.55 -18.28 22.81
C GLY A 128 -18.48 -19.16 21.57
N GLY A 129 -19.45 -19.08 20.66
CA GLY A 129 -19.44 -19.77 19.38
C GLY A 129 -18.36 -19.20 18.45
N LYS A 130 -17.65 -20.08 17.72
CA LYS A 130 -16.65 -19.65 16.72
C LYS A 130 -17.33 -18.89 15.59
N MET A 131 -16.80 -17.71 15.26
CA MET A 131 -17.23 -17.00 14.05
C MET A 131 -16.70 -17.69 12.80
N PRO A 132 -17.32 -17.46 11.62
CA PRO A 132 -16.74 -17.88 10.35
C PRO A 132 -15.31 -17.35 10.17
N GLU A 133 -14.48 -18.08 9.42
CA GLU A 133 -13.05 -17.76 9.29
C GLU A 133 -12.80 -16.39 8.67
N GLU A 134 -13.71 -15.89 7.83
CA GLU A 134 -13.65 -14.55 7.23
C GLU A 134 -13.62 -13.40 8.26
N PHE A 135 -14.04 -13.66 9.51
CA PHE A 135 -13.99 -12.71 10.61
C PHE A 135 -12.68 -12.77 11.40
N SER A 136 -11.71 -13.61 11.01
CA SER A 136 -10.38 -13.58 11.61
C SER A 136 -9.72 -12.23 11.38
N ASP A 137 -8.71 -11.91 12.19
CA ASP A 137 -8.11 -10.57 12.18
C ASP A 137 -7.48 -10.22 10.82
N ALA A 138 -6.74 -11.14 10.22
CA ALA A 138 -6.06 -10.90 8.94
C ALA A 138 -7.04 -10.84 7.77
N LEU A 139 -8.06 -11.70 7.75
CA LEU A 139 -9.07 -11.69 6.68
C LEU A 139 -9.97 -10.46 6.78
N SER A 140 -10.33 -10.03 8.00
CA SER A 140 -11.06 -8.78 8.22
C SER A 140 -10.25 -7.56 7.80
N ALA A 141 -8.94 -7.56 8.05
CA ALA A 141 -8.06 -6.49 7.60
C ALA A 141 -7.91 -6.45 6.07
N LEU A 142 -7.81 -7.62 5.43
CA LEU A 142 -7.78 -7.70 3.96
C LEU A 142 -9.08 -7.21 3.35
N ARG A 143 -10.23 -7.62 3.89
CA ARG A 143 -11.56 -7.15 3.46
C ARG A 143 -11.69 -5.63 3.63
N GLY A 144 -11.27 -5.10 4.77
CA GLY A 144 -11.31 -3.66 5.01
C GLY A 144 -10.44 -2.87 4.02
N PHE A 145 -9.27 -3.39 3.68
CA PHE A 145 -8.43 -2.80 2.63
C PHE A 145 -9.05 -2.94 1.23
N ALA A 146 -9.58 -4.11 0.88
CA ALA A 146 -10.19 -4.39 -0.41
C ALA A 146 -11.40 -3.47 -0.66
N ASN A 147 -12.25 -3.29 0.36
CA ASN A 147 -13.45 -2.46 0.30
C ASN A 147 -13.18 -0.94 0.41
N SER A 148 -11.94 -0.51 0.69
CA SER A 148 -11.59 0.91 0.73
C SER A 148 -11.50 1.52 -0.67
N ASP A 149 -11.61 2.85 -0.75
CA ASP A 149 -11.51 3.62 -1.99
C ASP A 149 -10.06 3.81 -2.48
N LEU A 150 -9.08 3.22 -1.77
CA LEU A 150 -7.67 3.32 -2.12
C LEU A 150 -7.36 2.60 -3.43
N SER A 151 -6.48 3.19 -4.24
CA SER A 151 -5.81 2.51 -5.34
C SER A 151 -4.33 2.36 -4.97
N SER A 152 -4.01 1.30 -4.22
CA SER A 152 -2.70 1.14 -3.57
C SER A 152 -2.36 -0.33 -3.35
N SER A 153 -1.29 -0.59 -2.59
CA SER A 153 -0.78 -1.94 -2.38
C SER A 153 -1.07 -2.45 -0.97
N VAL A 154 -1.38 -3.75 -0.87
CA VAL A 154 -1.30 -4.49 0.39
C VAL A 154 0.02 -5.25 0.45
N ILE A 155 0.76 -5.06 1.53
CA ILE A 155 1.97 -5.81 1.84
C ILE A 155 1.58 -6.97 2.76
N ILE A 156 1.87 -8.19 2.33
CA ILE A 156 1.75 -9.37 3.17
C ILE A 156 3.12 -9.68 3.76
N SER A 157 3.19 -9.73 5.09
CA SER A 157 4.41 -9.96 5.86
C SER A 157 4.24 -11.09 6.87
N ALA A 158 5.32 -11.48 7.55
CA ALA A 158 5.34 -12.56 8.54
C ALA A 158 4.98 -13.96 7.97
N GLY A 159 5.25 -14.20 6.68
CA GLY A 159 5.13 -15.51 6.03
C GLY A 159 3.76 -15.79 5.42
N TYR A 160 3.48 -17.08 5.21
CA TYR A 160 2.33 -17.57 4.46
C TYR A 160 1.13 -17.92 5.38
N ASN A 161 -0.07 -17.53 4.95
CA ASN A 161 -1.35 -17.97 5.51
C ASN A 161 -2.27 -18.44 4.38
N PRO A 162 -2.59 -19.76 4.28
CA PRO A 162 -3.43 -20.31 3.20
C PRO A 162 -4.82 -19.69 3.10
N LYS A 163 -5.43 -19.37 4.25
CA LYS A 163 -6.78 -18.80 4.31
C LYS A 163 -6.78 -17.40 3.71
N LEU A 164 -5.82 -16.58 4.11
CA LEU A 164 -5.65 -15.22 3.60
C LEU A 164 -5.41 -15.22 2.08
N PHE A 165 -4.55 -16.11 1.59
CA PHE A 165 -4.20 -16.21 0.16
C PHE A 165 -5.40 -16.65 -0.69
N THR A 166 -6.23 -17.55 -0.17
CA THR A 166 -7.47 -17.97 -0.82
C THR A 166 -8.52 -16.85 -0.76
N TYR A 167 -8.54 -16.07 0.31
CA TYR A 167 -9.53 -15.01 0.48
C TYR A 167 -9.35 -13.84 -0.51
N PHE A 168 -8.13 -13.62 -1.05
CA PHE A 168 -7.92 -12.67 -2.14
C PHE A 168 -8.79 -12.93 -3.37
N GLU A 169 -9.11 -14.20 -3.68
CA GLU A 169 -9.92 -14.58 -4.84
C GLU A 169 -11.35 -14.01 -4.79
N GLN A 170 -11.81 -13.59 -3.60
CA GLN A 170 -13.13 -13.00 -3.41
C GLN A 170 -13.21 -11.53 -3.87
N PHE A 171 -12.10 -10.90 -4.22
CA PHE A 171 -12.03 -9.47 -4.48
C PHE A 171 -11.51 -9.18 -5.89
N SER A 172 -12.40 -8.74 -6.78
CA SER A 172 -12.10 -8.43 -8.18
C SER A 172 -11.00 -7.37 -8.36
N ASP A 173 -10.85 -6.46 -7.40
CA ASP A 173 -9.91 -5.34 -7.50
C ASP A 173 -8.42 -5.74 -7.46
N PHE A 174 -8.10 -7.00 -7.10
CA PHE A 174 -6.74 -7.56 -7.18
C PHE A 174 -6.41 -8.17 -8.55
N TYR A 175 -7.37 -8.24 -9.46
CA TYR A 175 -7.17 -8.67 -10.84
C TYR A 175 -6.93 -7.44 -11.73
N PRO A 176 -6.25 -7.60 -12.88
CA PRO A 176 -6.07 -6.49 -13.82
C PRO A 176 -7.43 -6.08 -14.40
N ASN A 177 -7.63 -4.77 -14.54
CA ASN A 177 -8.78 -4.23 -15.28
C ASN A 177 -8.55 -4.29 -16.80
N GLU A 178 -9.52 -3.80 -17.58
CA GLU A 178 -9.49 -3.75 -19.05
C GLU A 178 -8.25 -3.04 -19.64
N ASN A 179 -7.62 -2.15 -18.86
CA ASN A 179 -6.40 -1.43 -19.25
C ASN A 179 -5.12 -2.12 -18.76
N SER A 180 -5.20 -3.38 -18.30
CA SER A 180 -4.10 -4.13 -17.70
C SER A 180 -3.48 -3.43 -16.48
N THR A 181 -4.29 -2.68 -15.73
CA THR A 181 -3.87 -1.99 -14.51
C THR A 181 -4.57 -2.56 -13.28
N PHE A 182 -3.89 -2.51 -12.14
CA PHE A 182 -4.41 -3.02 -10.87
C PHE A 182 -4.91 -1.87 -10.00
N LYS A 183 -6.15 -1.98 -9.52
CA LYS A 183 -6.66 -1.06 -8.48
C LYS A 183 -6.03 -1.39 -7.14
N LYS A 184 -5.96 -2.68 -6.78
CA LYS A 184 -5.30 -3.17 -5.56
C LYS A 184 -4.13 -4.08 -5.94
N LYS A 185 -2.94 -3.77 -5.44
CA LYS A 185 -1.72 -4.53 -5.74
C LYS A 185 -1.33 -5.41 -4.56
N ILE A 186 -0.76 -6.58 -4.85
CA ILE A 186 -0.19 -7.47 -3.83
C ILE A 186 1.32 -7.31 -3.81
N ILE A 187 1.86 -7.08 -2.62
CA ILE A 187 3.29 -7.03 -2.36
C ILE A 187 3.61 -8.11 -1.33
N LEU A 188 4.62 -8.93 -1.60
CA LEU A 188 5.08 -9.93 -0.65
C LEU A 188 6.37 -9.47 0.02
N LYS A 189 6.35 -9.36 1.35
CA LYS A 189 7.55 -9.15 2.15
C LYS A 189 8.19 -10.50 2.47
N VAL A 190 9.44 -10.69 2.05
CA VAL A 190 10.10 -11.99 2.00
C VAL A 190 11.54 -11.92 2.51
N SER A 191 11.98 -12.99 3.16
CA SER A 191 13.34 -13.12 3.71
C SER A 191 14.37 -13.63 2.72
N ASP A 192 13.93 -14.34 1.68
CA ASP A 192 14.78 -15.08 0.75
C ASP A 192 14.05 -15.39 -0.56
N PHE A 193 14.81 -15.82 -1.57
CA PHE A 193 14.30 -16.12 -2.90
C PHE A 193 13.32 -17.30 -2.90
N ARG A 194 13.58 -18.33 -2.09
CA ARG A 194 12.71 -19.51 -2.01
C ARG A 194 11.31 -19.12 -1.51
N SER A 195 11.24 -18.28 -0.48
CA SER A 195 9.99 -17.76 0.08
C SER A 195 9.21 -16.93 -0.95
N ALA A 196 9.90 -16.07 -1.72
CA ALA A 196 9.31 -15.35 -2.84
C ALA A 196 8.74 -16.29 -3.90
N ALA A 197 9.53 -17.28 -4.34
CA ALA A 197 9.13 -18.21 -5.37
C ALA A 197 7.92 -19.06 -4.94
N VAL A 198 7.94 -19.60 -3.71
CA VAL A 198 6.83 -20.44 -3.22
C VAL A 198 5.55 -19.63 -3.07
N GLN A 199 5.60 -18.49 -2.37
CA GLN A 199 4.40 -17.68 -2.13
C GLN A 199 3.88 -17.05 -3.42
N GLY A 200 4.77 -16.58 -4.30
CA GLY A 200 4.42 -16.08 -5.62
C GLY A 200 3.67 -17.12 -6.45
N LYS A 201 4.16 -18.36 -6.52
CA LYS A 201 3.51 -19.44 -7.27
C LYS A 201 2.12 -19.79 -6.73
N ILE A 202 1.93 -19.72 -5.41
CA ILE A 202 0.62 -19.98 -4.80
C ILE A 202 -0.41 -18.94 -5.24
N LEU A 203 -0.04 -17.65 -5.26
CA LEU A 203 -0.92 -16.59 -5.74
C LEU A 203 -1.11 -16.65 -7.26
N ALA A 204 -0.04 -16.91 -8.01
CA ALA A 204 -0.11 -17.00 -9.47
C ALA A 204 -1.08 -18.09 -9.93
N LYS A 205 -1.05 -19.26 -9.30
CA LYS A 205 -2.01 -20.36 -9.56
C LYS A 205 -3.48 -20.01 -9.26
N LYS A 206 -3.74 -18.89 -8.59
CA LYS A 206 -5.07 -18.33 -8.30
C LYS A 206 -5.42 -17.14 -9.22
N GLY A 207 -4.61 -16.88 -10.24
CA GLY A 207 -4.71 -15.72 -11.12
C GLY A 207 -4.30 -14.39 -10.46
N LEU A 208 -3.68 -14.43 -9.27
CA LEU A 208 -3.34 -13.24 -8.49
C LEU A 208 -1.88 -12.84 -8.73
N TRP A 209 -1.66 -11.61 -9.18
CA TRP A 209 -0.34 -11.10 -9.53
C TRP A 209 0.39 -10.44 -8.34
N VAL A 210 1.61 -10.89 -8.06
CA VAL A 210 2.52 -10.22 -7.11
C VAL A 210 3.23 -9.09 -7.83
N SER A 211 2.88 -7.85 -7.47
CA SER A 211 3.41 -6.64 -8.11
C SER A 211 4.84 -6.30 -7.66
N GLU A 212 5.22 -6.71 -6.44
CA GLU A 212 6.53 -6.40 -5.86
C GLU A 212 6.92 -7.44 -4.81
N PHE A 213 8.21 -7.77 -4.75
CA PHE A 213 8.82 -8.51 -3.65
C PHE A 213 9.66 -7.55 -2.81
N ARG A 214 9.24 -7.26 -1.58
CA ARG A 214 9.99 -6.46 -0.61
C ARG A 214 10.91 -7.38 0.19
N VAL A 215 12.19 -7.39 -0.19
CA VAL A 215 13.21 -8.22 0.45
C VAL A 215 13.58 -7.62 1.81
N GLU A 216 13.50 -8.42 2.86
CA GLU A 216 14.01 -8.08 4.19
C GLU A 216 15.08 -9.08 4.62
N SER A 217 16.08 -8.62 5.37
CA SER A 217 17.03 -9.52 6.04
C SER A 217 16.83 -9.43 7.54
N GLY A 218 16.76 -10.59 8.20
CA GLY A 218 16.67 -10.67 9.66
C GLY A 218 17.85 -10.00 10.38
N LEU A 219 19.02 -9.87 9.71
CA LEU A 219 20.19 -9.18 10.25
C LEU A 219 20.18 -7.67 9.98
N ASN A 220 19.74 -7.25 8.80
CA ASN A 220 19.83 -5.85 8.38
C ASN A 220 18.59 -5.01 8.70
N CYS A 221 17.42 -5.63 8.86
CA CYS A 221 16.14 -4.90 8.94
C CYS A 221 15.54 -4.82 10.35
N GLY A 222 16.20 -5.39 11.38
CA GLY A 222 15.76 -5.34 12.79
C GLY A 222 14.37 -5.95 13.06
N GLY A 223 13.99 -6.05 14.33
CA GLY A 223 12.59 -6.23 14.76
C GLY A 223 12.10 -7.65 15.07
N HIS A 224 12.75 -8.71 14.59
CA HIS A 224 12.54 -10.07 15.10
C HIS A 224 13.84 -10.49 15.79
N ALA A 225 13.81 -10.74 17.10
CA ALA A 225 14.98 -11.23 17.83
C ALA A 225 15.58 -12.41 17.05
N PHE A 226 16.88 -12.33 16.74
CA PHE A 226 17.60 -13.21 15.82
C PHE A 226 17.35 -14.70 16.12
N ALA A 227 16.32 -15.28 15.51
CA ALA A 227 15.94 -16.68 15.73
C ALA A 227 16.82 -17.65 14.93
N THR A 228 17.64 -17.12 14.00
CA THR A 228 18.50 -17.88 13.09
C THR A 228 19.80 -17.12 12.87
N GLU A 229 20.87 -17.80 12.45
CA GLU A 229 22.18 -17.21 12.12
C GLU A 229 22.10 -16.07 11.09
N GLY A 230 21.00 -16.00 10.33
CA GLY A 230 20.63 -14.86 9.50
C GLY A 230 21.55 -14.70 8.29
N ILE A 231 20.95 -14.46 7.12
CA ILE A 231 21.73 -14.18 5.91
C ILE A 231 21.77 -12.68 5.72
N LEU A 232 22.96 -12.14 5.43
CA LEU A 232 23.14 -10.74 5.07
C LEU A 232 22.33 -10.41 3.82
N LEU A 233 21.88 -9.17 3.70
CA LEU A 233 21.08 -8.71 2.57
C LEU A 233 21.79 -8.91 1.22
N GLY A 234 23.11 -8.76 1.15
CA GLY A 234 23.90 -8.88 -0.09
C GLY A 234 23.70 -10.21 -0.83
N PRO A 235 24.01 -11.37 -0.21
CA PRO A 235 23.75 -12.69 -0.79
C PRO A 235 22.30 -12.91 -1.23
N ILE A 236 21.33 -12.45 -0.42
CA ILE A 236 19.90 -12.57 -0.78
C ILE A 236 19.62 -11.78 -2.06
N LEU A 237 20.05 -10.53 -2.13
CA LEU A 237 19.84 -9.68 -3.31
C LEU A 237 20.54 -10.22 -4.56
N GLU A 238 21.72 -10.84 -4.43
CA GLU A 238 22.43 -11.46 -5.56
C GLU A 238 21.63 -12.66 -6.10
N GLU A 239 21.04 -13.48 -5.23
CA GLU A 239 20.16 -14.58 -5.64
C GLU A 239 18.92 -14.06 -6.39
N PHE A 240 18.26 -13.01 -5.86
CA PHE A 240 17.15 -12.36 -6.55
C PHE A 240 17.59 -11.79 -7.91
N LYS A 241 18.72 -11.09 -7.98
CA LYS A 241 19.24 -10.50 -9.22
C LYS A 241 19.47 -11.56 -10.30
N ASN A 242 20.07 -12.70 -9.94
CA ASN A 242 20.38 -13.77 -10.88
C ASN A 242 19.11 -14.48 -11.39
N ASN A 243 18.11 -14.65 -10.53
CA ASN A 243 16.91 -15.44 -10.84
C ASN A 243 15.66 -14.61 -11.15
N ARG A 244 15.72 -13.27 -11.10
CA ARG A 244 14.56 -12.36 -11.25
C ARG A 244 13.76 -12.61 -12.53
N LYS A 245 14.45 -12.75 -13.68
CA LYS A 245 13.78 -12.96 -14.97
C LYS A 245 13.07 -14.31 -15.03
N GLN A 246 13.71 -15.36 -14.52
CA GLN A 246 13.12 -16.68 -14.44
C GLN A 246 11.89 -16.69 -13.54
N LEU A 247 11.98 -16.09 -12.35
CA LEU A 247 10.86 -16.00 -11.43
C LEU A 247 9.70 -15.21 -12.07
N GLN A 248 9.98 -14.08 -12.71
CA GLN A 248 8.94 -13.29 -13.38
C GLN A 248 8.23 -14.10 -14.47
N GLN A 249 8.97 -14.80 -15.32
CA GLN A 249 8.40 -15.61 -16.39
C GLN A 249 7.54 -16.75 -15.83
N GLU A 250 8.06 -17.48 -14.84
CA GLU A 250 7.36 -18.60 -14.23
C GLU A 250 6.05 -18.16 -13.56
N LEU A 251 6.04 -17.02 -12.85
CA LEU A 251 4.82 -16.48 -12.26
C LEU A 251 3.83 -16.01 -13.32
N PHE A 252 4.32 -15.40 -14.41
CA PHE A 252 3.47 -14.95 -15.51
C PHE A 252 2.79 -16.13 -16.23
N ASP A 253 3.55 -17.19 -16.51
CA ASP A 253 3.01 -18.39 -17.15
C ASP A 253 1.92 -19.02 -16.26
N LEU A 254 2.21 -19.22 -14.97
CA LEU A 254 1.24 -19.78 -14.01
C LEU A 254 -0.02 -18.92 -13.84
N CYS A 255 0.10 -17.59 -13.91
CA CYS A 255 -1.05 -16.68 -13.86
C CYS A 255 -1.98 -16.84 -15.08
N ASN A 256 -1.46 -17.25 -16.23
CA ASN A 256 -2.20 -17.36 -17.49
C ASN A 256 -2.63 -18.79 -17.84
N GLU A 257 -2.32 -19.77 -16.99
CA GLU A 257 -2.76 -21.17 -17.14
C GLU A 257 -4.24 -21.39 -16.73
N GLN A 258 -4.97 -20.35 -16.34
CA GLN A 258 -6.40 -20.39 -15.99
C GLN A 258 -7.32 -20.02 -17.14
#